data_AF-A0A844D6Z7-F1
#
_entry.id   AF-A0A844D6Z7-F1
#
_cell.length_a   1.000
_cell.length_b   1.000
_cell.length_c   1.000
_cell.angle_alpha   90.00
_cell.angle_beta   90.00
_cell.angle_gamma   90.00
#
_symmetry.space_group_name_H-M   'P 1'
#
loop_
_entity.id
_entity.type
_entity.pdbx_description
1 polymer ?
#
loop_
_entity_poly.entity_id
_entity_poly.type
_entity_poly.pdbx_seq_one_letter_code
_entity_poly.pdbx_strand_id
1 'polypeptide(L)'
;MAAGPKVTAVKPTLYPEGLKVKLRGGTRTGEFYVHDLVAEVFLPNPNRLPAIRHRDGNVRNNKVDNLQWVRLEEVEHPEPVVYPRP
;
A
#
# COMPACT_ATOMS: atom_id res chain seq x y z
N MET A 1 -20.33 17.24 -29.57
CA MET A 1 -19.55 17.39 -28.32
C MET A 1 -19.27 16.00 -27.79
N ALA A 2 -18.03 15.51 -27.86
CA ALA A 2 -17.70 14.21 -27.26
C ALA A 2 -17.80 14.34 -25.75
N ALA A 3 -18.60 13.48 -25.10
CA ALA A 3 -18.68 13.43 -23.65
C ALA A 3 -17.27 13.20 -23.09
N GLY A 4 -16.87 14.00 -22.10
CA GLY A 4 -15.59 13.84 -21.44
C GLY A 4 -15.41 12.43 -20.84
N PRO A 5 -14.18 12.05 -20.45
CA PRO A 5 -13.93 10.73 -19.90
C PRO A 5 -14.83 10.47 -18.69
N LYS A 6 -15.59 9.37 -18.75
CA LYS A 6 -16.51 8.96 -17.69
C LYS A 6 -15.70 8.45 -16.49
N VAL A 7 -15.49 9.32 -15.51
CA VAL A 7 -14.85 8.94 -14.24
C VAL A 7 -15.85 8.13 -13.43
N THR A 8 -15.48 6.91 -13.08
CA THR A 8 -16.31 6.03 -12.22
C THR A 8 -15.48 5.66 -10.99
N ALA A 9 -16.04 5.83 -9.80
CA ALA A 9 -15.40 5.38 -8.57
C ALA A 9 -15.39 3.85 -8.51
N VAL A 10 -14.22 3.26 -8.31
CA VAL A 10 -14.06 1.81 -8.13
C VAL A 10 -14.30 1.47 -6.66
N LYS A 11 -15.14 0.47 -6.40
CA LYS A 11 -15.40 0.00 -5.02
C LYS A 11 -14.25 -0.92 -4.57
N PRO A 12 -13.56 -0.61 -3.45
CA PRO A 12 -12.56 -1.49 -2.90
C PRO A 12 -13.19 -2.65 -2.11
N THR A 13 -12.52 -3.78 -2.11
CA THR A 13 -12.79 -4.94 -1.26
C THR A 13 -11.80 -4.95 -0.10
N LEU A 14 -12.29 -5.20 1.11
CA LEU A 14 -11.46 -5.31 2.31
C LEU A 14 -10.88 -6.72 2.44
N TYR A 15 -9.56 -6.79 2.59
CA TYR A 15 -8.81 -7.99 2.96
C TYR A 15 -8.10 -7.77 4.31
N PRO A 16 -7.68 -8.85 5.01
CA PRO A 16 -6.91 -8.74 6.25
C PRO A 16 -5.65 -7.89 6.11
N GLU A 17 -5.01 -7.96 4.95
CA GLU A 17 -3.78 -7.22 4.61
C GLU A 17 -4.04 -5.80 4.07
N GLY A 18 -5.30 -5.46 3.75
CA GLY A 18 -5.68 -4.12 3.29
C GLY A 18 -6.74 -4.06 2.21
N LEU A 19 -6.96 -2.85 1.69
CA LEU A 19 -7.96 -2.59 0.66
C LEU A 19 -7.41 -2.95 -0.73
N LYS A 20 -8.14 -3.78 -1.48
CA LYS A 20 -7.83 -4.12 -2.87
C LYS A 20 -8.90 -3.59 -3.82
N VAL A 21 -8.48 -3.16 -5.00
CA VAL A 21 -9.38 -2.79 -6.10
C VAL A 21 -9.06 -3.62 -7.33
N LYS A 22 -10.10 -3.93 -8.09
CA LYS A 22 -9.97 -4.63 -9.36
C LYS A 22 -10.06 -3.64 -10.50
N LEU A 23 -8.95 -3.45 -11.20
CA LEU A 23 -8.91 -2.59 -12.38
C LEU A 23 -9.15 -3.45 -13.62
N ARG A 24 -10.14 -3.02 -14.42
CA ARG A 24 -10.52 -3.66 -15.68
C ARG A 24 -10.62 -2.56 -16.73
N GLY A 25 -9.80 -2.67 -17.78
CA GLY A 25 -9.70 -1.66 -18.84
C GLY A 25 -8.59 -0.65 -18.58
N GLY A 26 -7.71 -0.48 -19.57
CA GLY A 26 -6.50 0.34 -19.50
C GLY A 26 -5.22 -0.49 -19.69
N THR A 27 -4.06 0.14 -19.50
CA THR A 27 -2.74 -0.49 -19.66
C THR A 27 -2.43 -1.48 -18.53
N ARG A 28 -3.04 -1.29 -17.35
CA ARG A 28 -2.89 -2.17 -16.18
C ARG A 28 -4.24 -2.79 -15.83
N THR A 29 -4.29 -4.12 -15.83
CA THR A 29 -5.46 -4.91 -15.44
C THR A 29 -5.07 -5.93 -14.38
N GLY A 30 -5.90 -6.08 -13.35
CA GLY A 30 -5.57 -6.97 -12.24
C GLY A 30 -6.18 -6.50 -10.92
N GLU A 31 -5.71 -7.12 -9.84
CA GLU A 31 -6.03 -6.73 -8.46
C GLU A 31 -4.83 -6.01 -7.87
N PHE A 32 -5.07 -4.84 -7.30
CA PHE A 32 -4.04 -3.97 -6.77
C PHE A 32 -4.43 -3.49 -5.38
N TYR A 33 -3.46 -3.33 -4.49
CA TYR A 33 -3.72 -2.67 -3.21
C TYR A 33 -3.91 -1.17 -3.40
N VAL A 34 -4.85 -0.60 -2.67
CA VAL A 34 -5.15 0.83 -2.73
C VAL A 34 -3.97 1.65 -2.21
N HIS A 35 -3.30 1.20 -1.14
CA HIS A 35 -2.14 1.91 -0.61
C HIS A 35 -0.97 1.96 -1.60
N ASP A 36 -0.73 0.88 -2.37
CA ASP A 36 0.29 0.85 -3.42
C ASP A 36 0.00 1.88 -4.52
N LEU A 37 -1.23 1.89 -5.03
CA LEU A 37 -1.63 2.82 -6.08
C LEU A 37 -1.55 4.28 -5.63
N VAL A 38 -1.94 4.56 -4.38
CA VAL A 38 -1.86 5.91 -3.81
C VAL A 38 -0.40 6.32 -3.64
N ALA A 39 0.44 5.45 -3.09
CA ALA A 39 1.84 5.78 -2.87
C ALA A 39 2.62 5.93 -4.19
N GLU A 40 2.37 5.11 -5.22
CA GLU A 40 3.03 5.22 -6.53
C GLU A 40 2.78 6.59 -7.18
N VAL A 41 1.60 7.17 -6.98
CA VAL A 41 1.20 8.45 -7.60
C VAL A 41 1.57 9.66 -6.74
N PHE A 42 1.38 9.56 -5.43
CA PHE A 42 1.46 10.71 -4.52
C PHE A 42 2.74 10.73 -3.65
N LEU A 43 3.40 9.59 -3.45
CA LEU A 43 4.62 9.49 -2.64
C LEU A 43 5.83 9.19 -3.54
N PRO A 44 6.71 10.17 -3.81
CA PRO A 44 7.93 9.91 -4.57
C PRO A 44 8.76 8.85 -3.85
N ASN A 45 9.24 7.86 -4.61
CA ASN A 45 10.07 6.77 -4.09
C ASN A 45 11.52 6.90 -4.61
N PRO A 46 12.31 7.89 -4.13
CA PRO A 46 13.67 8.12 -4.60
C PRO A 46 14.59 6.93 -4.31
N ASN A 47 14.31 6.21 -3.22
CA ASN A 47 15.09 5.06 -2.75
C ASN A 47 14.64 3.73 -3.37
N ARG A 48 13.63 3.73 -4.25
CA ARG A 48 13.02 2.53 -4.88
C ARG A 48 12.74 1.42 -3.87
N LEU A 49 12.17 1.81 -2.73
CA LEU A 49 11.81 0.89 -1.66
C LEU A 49 10.69 -0.05 -2.12
N PRO A 50 10.75 -1.34 -1.74
CA PRO A 50 9.88 -2.36 -2.29
C PRO A 50 8.49 -2.42 -1.66
N ALA A 51 8.30 -1.87 -0.46
CA ALA A 51 7.08 -2.05 0.33
C ALA A 51 6.58 -0.75 0.97
N ILE A 52 5.29 -0.72 1.30
CA ILE A 52 4.62 0.40 1.98
C ILE A 52 4.07 -0.08 3.31
N ARG A 53 4.21 0.74 4.35
CA ARG A 53 3.66 0.50 5.70
C ARG A 53 2.69 1.61 6.06
N HIS A 54 1.60 1.24 6.74
CA HIS A 54 0.69 2.18 7.41
C HIS A 54 1.25 2.56 8.78
N ARG A 55 1.43 3.85 9.02
CA ARG A 55 2.00 4.37 10.27
C ARG A 55 1.13 4.08 11.49
N ASP A 56 -0.18 4.17 11.33
CA ASP A 56 -1.17 3.89 12.37
C ASP A 56 -1.52 2.39 12.53
N GLY A 57 -0.93 1.52 11.70
CA GLY A 57 -1.28 0.09 11.65
C GLY A 57 -2.69 -0.20 11.11
N ASN A 58 -3.42 0.81 10.65
CA ASN A 58 -4.77 0.66 10.13
C ASN A 58 -4.77 0.56 8.60
N VAL A 59 -4.93 -0.66 8.11
CA VAL A 59 -4.93 -0.98 6.67
C VAL A 59 -6.07 -0.34 5.86
N ARG A 60 -7.02 0.32 6.52
CA ARG A 60 -8.13 1.06 5.89
C ARG A 60 -7.77 2.54 5.68
N ASN A 61 -6.81 3.07 6.42
CA ASN A 61 -6.42 4.47 6.35
C ASN A 61 -5.35 4.69 5.27
N ASN A 62 -5.77 4.76 4.00
CA ASN A 62 -4.86 4.94 2.86
C ASN A 62 -4.55 6.42 2.56
N LYS A 63 -4.58 7.30 3.57
CA LYS A 63 -4.14 8.69 3.39
C LYS A 63 -2.64 8.73 3.12
N VAL A 64 -2.23 9.59 2.19
CA VAL A 64 -0.82 9.73 1.78
C VAL A 64 0.08 9.97 3.00
N ASP A 65 -0.33 10.80 3.95
CA ASP A 65 0.42 11.10 5.18
C ASP A 65 0.59 9.90 6.13
N ASN A 66 -0.30 8.91 6.01
CA ASN A 66 -0.30 7.68 6.80
C ASN A 66 0.49 6.54 6.13
N LEU A 67 0.88 6.71 4.87
CA LEU A 67 1.67 5.72 4.12
C LEU A 67 3.14 6.11 4.11
N GLN A 68 4.02 5.14 4.30
CA GLN A 68 5.46 5.35 4.14
C GLN A 68 6.11 4.18 3.41
N TRP A 69 7.10 4.49 2.58
CA TRP A 69 7.94 3.50 1.96
C TRP A 69 8.89 2.88 3.00
N VAL A 70 9.01 1.55 3.01
CA VAL A 70 9.84 0.78 3.96
C VAL A 70 10.72 -0.25 3.24
N ARG A 71 11.86 -0.59 3.85
CA ARG A 71 12.71 -1.71 3.40
C ARG A 71 12.19 -3.04 3.96
N LEU A 72 12.37 -4.12 3.22
CA LEU A 72 12.04 -5.48 3.66
C LEU A 72 12.85 -5.90 4.91
N GLU A 73 14.02 -5.29 5.16
CA GLU A 73 14.85 -5.56 6.34
C GLU A 73 14.36 -4.89 7.65
N GLU A 74 13.40 -3.96 7.63
CA GLU A 74 12.89 -3.33 8.86
C GLU A 74 11.81 -4.18 9.55
N VAL A 75 12.00 -5.50 9.56
CA VAL A 75 11.46 -6.32 10.65
C VAL A 75 12.24 -5.86 11.87
N GLU A 76 11.64 -4.96 12.66
CA GLU A 76 12.10 -4.61 14.00
C GLU A 76 12.52 -5.93 14.65
N HIS A 77 13.83 -6.10 14.84
CA HIS A 77 14.35 -7.22 15.60
C HIS A 77 13.54 -7.21 16.91
N PRO A 78 12.70 -8.21 17.22
CA PRO A 78 12.38 -8.41 18.62
C PRO A 78 13.75 -8.56 19.27
N GLU A 79 14.02 -7.78 20.32
CA GLU A 79 15.30 -7.81 21.03
C GLU A 79 15.83 -9.24 21.09
N PRO A 80 17.13 -9.49 20.85
CA PRO A 80 17.64 -10.85 20.87
C PRO A 80 17.19 -11.48 22.18
N VAL A 81 16.31 -12.48 22.07
CA VAL A 81 15.79 -13.19 23.24
C VAL A 81 17.01 -13.74 23.94
N VAL A 82 17.38 -13.10 25.05
CA VAL A 82 18.47 -13.56 25.91
C VAL A 82 17.93 -14.82 26.56
N TYR A 83 18.07 -15.95 25.87
CA TYR A 83 17.84 -17.24 26.49
C TYR A 83 18.87 -17.35 27.61
N PRO A 84 18.44 -17.45 28.89
CA PRO A 84 19.38 -17.71 29.96
C PRO A 84 20.05 -19.06 29.62
N ARG A 85 21.37 -19.04 29.40
CA ARG A 85 22.13 -20.28 29.27
C ARG A 85 22.18 -20.93 30.67
N PRO A 86 22.04 -22.26 30.75
CA PRO A 86 22.14 -22.99 32.03
C PRO A 86 23.55 -22.91 32.62
#